data_AF-A0A8T0CW46-F1
#
_entry.id   AF-A0A8T0CW46-F1
#
_cell.length_a   1.000
_cell.length_b   1.000
_cell.length_c   1.000
_cell.angle_alpha   90.00
_cell.angle_beta   90.00
_cell.angle_gamma   90.00
#
_symmetry.space_group_name_H-M   'P 1'
#
loop_
_entity.id
_entity.type
_entity.pdbx_description
1 polymer ?
#
loop_
_entity_poly.entity_id
_entity_poly.type
_entity_poly.pdbx_seq_one_letter_code
_entity_poly.pdbx_strand_id
1 'polypeptide(L)'
;MKLLDQDLELSKILTRPGSLFMEDLSTASNFTREGYGSTTRVFIVCKQDLGIPLDFQQWMIANCGANHVLEVDGADHMAMLSKPQEICNCLLEIGAKYECA
;
A
#
# COMPACT_ATOMS: atom_id res chain seq x y z
N MET A 1 5.24 17.77 1.12
CA MET A 1 5.52 16.90 2.28
C MET A 1 5.15 17.67 3.53
N LYS A 2 4.06 17.30 4.20
CA LYS A 2 3.67 17.91 5.47
C LYS A 2 3.38 16.78 6.45
N LEU A 3 4.41 15.98 6.72
CA LEU A 3 4.45 15.20 7.95
C LEU A 3 4.42 16.22 9.09
N LEU A 4 3.69 15.95 10.17
CA LEU A 4 3.96 16.68 11.41
C LEU A 4 5.43 16.42 11.74
N ASP A 5 6.22 17.45 12.00
CA ASP A 5 7.68 17.32 12.20
C ASP A 5 8.05 16.20 13.21
N GLN A 6 7.16 15.94 14.16
CA GLN A 6 7.27 14.87 15.15
C GLN A 6 7.28 13.46 14.55
N ASP A 7 6.46 13.17 13.54
CA ASP A 7 6.40 11.84 12.90
C ASP A 7 7.69 11.52 12.14
N LEU A 8 8.27 12.53 11.49
CA LEU A 8 9.55 12.40 10.80
C LEU A 8 10.69 12.13 11.78
N GLU A 9 10.75 12.89 12.88
CA GLU A 9 11.76 12.65 13.93
C GLU A 9 11.59 11.28 14.58
N LEU A 10 10.36 10.85 14.83
CA LEU A 10 10.09 9.52 15.36
C LEU A 10 10.58 8.43 14.39
N SER A 11 10.31 8.58 13.09
CA SER A 11 10.81 7.64 12.08
C SER A 11 12.33 7.54 12.10
N LYS A 12 13.06 8.66 12.19
CA LYS A 12 14.54 8.64 12.23
C LYS A 12 15.09 7.83 13.42
N ILE A 13 14.39 7.83 14.55
CA ILE A 13 14.82 7.13 15.77
C ILE A 13 14.45 5.64 15.73
N LEU A 14 13.33 5.29 15.10
CA LEU A 14 12.79 3.93 15.11
C LEU A 14 13.15 3.10 13.88
N THR A 15 13.51 3.72 12.75
CA THR A 15 13.86 3.00 11.52
C THR A 15 15.08 2.10 11.73
N ARG A 16 15.00 0.89 11.20
CA ARG A 16 16.06 -0.13 11.25
C ARG A 16 16.43 -0.59 9.84
N PRO A 17 17.62 -1.15 9.62
CA PRO A 17 17.98 -1.73 8.33
C PRO A 17 17.02 -2.84 7.91
N GLY A 18 16.63 -2.83 6.64
CA GLY A 18 15.84 -3.87 5.97
C GLY A 18 16.47 -4.25 4.63
N SER A 19 15.96 -5.31 4.00
CA SER A 19 16.37 -5.78 2.68
C SER A 19 15.14 -6.09 1.82
N LEU A 20 15.27 -5.94 0.50
CA LEU A 20 14.25 -6.35 -0.46
C LEU A 20 14.34 -7.82 -0.85
N PHE A 21 15.36 -8.55 -0.38
CA PHE A 21 15.56 -9.99 -0.65
C PHE A 21 15.56 -10.35 -2.14
N MET A 22 16.11 -9.46 -2.99
CA MET A 22 16.04 -9.61 -4.45
C MET A 22 16.67 -10.91 -4.98
N GLU A 23 17.79 -11.34 -4.40
CA GLU A 23 18.48 -12.59 -4.80
C GLU A 23 17.61 -13.82 -4.49
N ASP A 24 17.07 -13.89 -3.27
CA ASP A 24 16.20 -14.98 -2.85
C ASP A 24 14.92 -15.03 -3.69
N LEU A 25 14.27 -13.86 -3.89
CA LEU A 25 13.04 -13.75 -4.67
C LEU A 25 13.26 -14.07 -6.16
N SER A 26 14.47 -13.88 -6.71
CA SER A 26 14.76 -14.22 -8.11
C SER A 26 14.73 -15.72 -8.40
N THR A 27 14.90 -16.55 -7.36
CA THR A 27 14.93 -18.02 -7.47
C THR A 27 13.72 -18.69 -6.83
N ALA A 28 12.95 -17.95 -6.01
CA ALA A 28 11.74 -18.43 -5.39
C ALA A 28 10.66 -18.78 -6.44
N SER A 29 9.83 -19.77 -6.12
CA SER A 29 8.67 -20.10 -6.95
C SER A 29 7.66 -18.94 -6.97
N ASN A 30 7.18 -18.59 -8.16
CA ASN A 30 6.13 -17.58 -8.33
C ASN A 30 4.82 -17.97 -7.65
N PHE A 31 4.02 -16.96 -7.31
CA PHE A 31 2.67 -17.16 -6.80
C PHE A 31 1.75 -17.77 -7.87
N THR A 32 0.80 -18.61 -7.44
CA THR A 32 -0.13 -19.32 -8.32
C THR A 32 -1.50 -18.65 -8.37
N ARG A 33 -2.28 -18.95 -9.42
CA ARG A 33 -3.64 -18.44 -9.59
C ARG A 33 -4.61 -19.08 -8.59
N GLU A 34 -4.44 -20.37 -8.33
CA GLU A 34 -5.26 -21.14 -7.40
C GLU A 34 -4.95 -20.80 -5.94
N GLY A 35 -3.72 -20.39 -5.66
CA GLY A 35 -3.30 -19.90 -4.35
C GLY A 35 -3.55 -18.40 -4.22
N TYR A 36 -2.50 -17.59 -4.33
CA TYR A 36 -2.56 -16.13 -4.18
C TYR A 36 -3.62 -15.46 -5.05
N GLY A 37 -3.76 -15.90 -6.31
CA GLY A 37 -4.70 -15.31 -7.27
C GLY A 37 -6.18 -15.53 -6.93
N SER A 38 -6.51 -16.42 -5.99
CA SER A 38 -7.88 -16.71 -5.57
C SER A 38 -8.43 -15.69 -4.57
N THR A 39 -7.55 -14.92 -3.92
CA THR A 39 -7.92 -13.92 -2.92
C THR A 39 -8.30 -12.59 -3.57
N THR A 40 -9.36 -11.96 -3.04
CA THR A 40 -9.72 -10.58 -3.38
C THR A 40 -8.59 -9.62 -3.00
N ARG A 41 -8.12 -8.84 -3.98
CA ARG A 41 -7.08 -7.82 -3.79
C ARG A 41 -7.68 -6.42 -3.86
N VAL A 42 -7.38 -5.59 -2.87
CA VAL A 42 -7.72 -4.17 -2.87
C VAL A 42 -6.43 -3.36 -2.86
N PHE A 43 -6.38 -2.29 -3.64
CA PHE A 43 -5.25 -1.36 -3.68
C PHE A 43 -5.72 0.02 -3.22
N ILE A 44 -4.99 0.65 -2.30
CA ILE A 44 -5.25 2.03 -1.86
C ILE A 44 -4.15 2.92 -2.43
N VAL A 45 -4.49 3.79 -3.38
CA VAL A 45 -3.57 4.70 -4.06
C VAL A 45 -3.33 5.94 -3.20
N CYS A 46 -2.05 6.28 -3.00
CA CYS A 46 -1.63 7.50 -2.30
C CYS A 46 -1.08 8.50 -3.31
N LYS A 47 -1.84 9.56 -3.63
CA LYS A 47 -1.55 10.43 -4.79
C LYS A 47 -0.31 11.32 -4.65
N GLN A 48 0.18 11.52 -3.44
CA GLN A 48 1.35 12.37 -3.14
C GLN A 48 2.52 11.53 -2.61
N ASP A 49 2.48 10.22 -2.82
CA ASP A 49 3.59 9.32 -2.54
C ASP A 49 4.77 9.63 -3.48
N LEU A 50 5.94 9.84 -2.87
CA LEU A 50 7.21 10.08 -3.56
C LEU A 50 8.17 8.89 -3.47
N GLY A 51 7.91 7.91 -2.59
CA GLY A 51 8.68 6.67 -2.48
C GLY A 51 8.22 5.62 -3.50
N ILE A 52 6.90 5.50 -3.69
CA ILE A 52 6.26 4.69 -4.72
C ILE A 52 5.36 5.64 -5.54
N PRO A 53 5.88 6.32 -6.58
CA PRO A 53 5.16 7.36 -7.29
C PRO A 53 3.83 6.90 -7.88
N LEU A 54 2.89 7.83 -8.04
CA LEU A 54 1.53 7.56 -8.54
C LEU A 54 1.54 6.75 -9.85
N ASP A 55 2.38 7.13 -10.83
CA ASP A 55 2.46 6.44 -12.11
C ASP A 55 2.89 4.97 -11.95
N PHE A 56 3.76 4.68 -10.96
CA PHE A 56 4.19 3.33 -10.67
C PHE A 56 3.09 2.52 -9.95
N GLN A 57 2.35 3.14 -9.02
CA GLN A 57 1.16 2.50 -8.43
C GLN A 57 0.12 2.15 -9.49
N GLN A 58 -0.17 3.08 -10.41
CA GLN A 58 -1.08 2.85 -11.53
C GLN A 58 -0.58 1.75 -12.47
N TRP A 59 0.72 1.73 -12.76
CA TRP A 59 1.35 0.65 -13.52
C TRP A 59 1.19 -0.70 -12.80
N MET A 60 1.40 -0.79 -11.49
CA MET A 60 1.17 -2.01 -10.72
C MET A 60 -0.28 -2.49 -10.82
N ILE A 61 -1.25 -1.59 -10.69
CA ILE A 61 -2.68 -1.92 -10.81
C ILE A 61 -3.00 -2.45 -12.20
N ALA A 62 -2.51 -1.79 -13.26
CA ALA A 62 -2.76 -2.18 -14.64
C ALA A 62 -2.16 -3.55 -14.99
N ASN A 63 -0.97 -3.87 -14.47
CA ASN A 63 -0.26 -5.11 -14.81
C ASN A 63 -0.60 -6.29 -13.90
N CYS A 64 -0.78 -6.05 -12.60
CA CYS A 64 -1.02 -7.11 -11.61
C CYS A 64 -2.52 -7.31 -11.29
N GLY A 65 -3.34 -6.30 -11.56
CA GLY A 65 -4.78 -6.29 -11.29
C GLY A 65 -5.12 -6.14 -9.80
N ALA A 66 -6.20 -5.42 -9.53
CA ALA A 66 -6.85 -5.32 -8.24
C ALA A 66 -8.38 -5.42 -8.44
N ASN A 67 -9.07 -6.12 -7.54
CA ASN A 67 -10.53 -6.26 -7.57
C ASN A 67 -11.23 -4.95 -7.22
N HIS A 68 -10.58 -4.13 -6.40
CA HIS A 68 -11.07 -2.82 -6.00
C HIS A 68 -9.90 -1.87 -5.80
N VAL A 69 -10.08 -0.61 -6.18
CA VAL A 69 -9.10 0.44 -6.02
C VAL A 69 -9.77 1.61 -5.32
N LEU A 70 -9.14 2.10 -4.26
CA LEU A 70 -9.51 3.32 -3.54
C LEU A 70 -8.37 4.32 -3.71
N GLU A 71 -8.66 5.60 -3.60
CA GLU A 71 -7.64 6.65 -3.71
C GLU A 71 -7.75 7.61 -2.54
N VAL A 72 -6.60 8.01 -1.99
CA VAL A 72 -6.53 9.00 -0.91
C VAL A 72 -5.76 10.22 -1.39
N ASP A 73 -6.50 11.31 -1.58
CA ASP A 73 -5.95 12.60 -1.95
C ASP A 73 -5.22 13.24 -0.76
N GLY A 74 -4.03 13.77 -1.03
CA GLY A 74 -3.14 14.36 -0.04
C GLY A 74 -2.29 13.36 0.75
N ALA A 75 -2.47 12.05 0.56
CA ALA A 75 -1.67 11.02 1.24
C ALA A 75 -0.28 10.90 0.62
N ASP A 76 0.75 10.99 1.47
CA ASP A 76 2.11 10.61 1.12
C ASP A 76 2.34 9.10 1.32
N HIS A 77 3.58 8.65 1.22
CA HIS A 77 3.95 7.24 1.40
C HIS A 77 3.51 6.67 2.77
N MET A 78 3.50 7.54 3.79
CA MET A 78 3.13 7.18 5.16
C MET A 78 1.65 7.50 5.40
N ALA A 79 0.77 7.01 4.54
CA ALA A 79 -0.66 7.37 4.53
C ALA A 79 -1.36 7.12 5.89
N MET A 80 -0.94 6.10 6.64
CA MET A 80 -1.46 5.85 7.99
C MET A 80 -1.08 6.93 9.02
N LEU A 81 -0.07 7.76 8.74
CA LEU A 81 0.37 8.89 9.57
C LEU A 81 -0.13 10.22 9.00
N SER A 82 -0.01 10.43 7.68
CA SER A 82 -0.40 11.68 7.03
C SER A 82 -1.92 11.81 6.87
N LYS A 83 -2.63 10.70 6.68
CA LYS A 83 -4.08 10.61 6.39
C LYS A 83 -4.78 9.47 7.17
N PRO A 84 -4.61 9.38 8.50
CA PRO A 84 -5.06 8.24 9.30
C PRO A 84 -6.58 8.02 9.24
N GLN A 85 -7.38 9.09 9.23
CA GLN A 85 -8.84 8.98 9.22
C GLN A 85 -9.36 8.51 7.87
N GLU A 86 -8.81 9.04 6.78
CA GLU A 86 -9.15 8.62 5.42
C GLU A 86 -8.78 7.15 5.19
N ILE A 87 -7.60 6.72 5.65
CA ILE A 87 -7.22 5.30 5.61
C ILE A 87 -8.15 4.43 6.46
N CYS A 88 -8.51 4.87 7.67
CA CYS A 88 -9.48 4.17 8.51
C CYS A 88 -10.83 4.00 7.80
N ASN A 89 -11.34 5.07 7.17
CA ASN A 89 -12.58 5.02 6.41
C ASN A 89 -12.49 4.06 5.22
N CYS A 90 -11.38 4.08 4.46
CA CYS A 90 -11.16 3.13 3.38
C CYS A 90 -11.16 1.68 3.88
N LEU A 91 -10.50 1.40 5.00
CA LEU A 91 -10.46 0.05 5.59
C LEU A 91 -11.84 -0.41 6.09
N LEU A 92 -12.62 0.49 6.70
CA LEU A 92 -14.00 0.21 7.11
C LEU A 92 -14.91 -0.04 5.90
N GLU A 93 -14.74 0.72 4.81
CA GLU A 93 -15.46 0.49 3.56
C GLU A 93 -15.13 -0.88 2.96
N ILE A 94 -13.84 -1.25 2.92
CA ILE A 94 -13.41 -2.57 2.48
C ILE A 94 -14.03 -3.65 3.36
N GLY A 95 -13.97 -3.49 4.68
CA GLY A 95 -14.57 -4.41 5.65
C GLY A 95 -16.06 -4.61 5.38
N ALA A 96 -16.82 -3.53 5.34
CA ALA A 96 -18.26 -3.58 5.09
C ALA A 96 -18.62 -4.15 3.70
N LYS A 97 -17.78 -3.93 2.69
CA LYS A 97 -17.98 -4.42 1.32
C LYS A 97 -17.78 -5.93 1.19
N TYR A 98 -16.90 -6.51 2.00
CA TYR A 98 -16.54 -7.92 1.94
C TYR A 98 -16.97 -8.72 3.18
N GLU A 99 -17.64 -8.10 4.15
CA GLU A 99 -18.46 -8.77 5.16
C GLU A 99 -19.63 -9.47 4.44
N CYS A 100 -19.63 -10.81 4.46
CA CYS A 100 -20.48 -11.74 3.69
C CYS A 100 -19.91 -12.28 2.36
N ALA A 101 -18.61 -12.62 2.31
CA ALA A 101 -18.08 -13.64 1.41
C ALA A 101 -17.78 -14.95 2.16
#